data_AF-A0A9D9L4W1-F1
#
_entry.id   AF-A0A9D9L4W1-F1
#
_cell.length_a   1.000
_cell.length_b   1.000
_cell.length_c   1.000
_cell.angle_alpha   90.00
_cell.angle_beta   90.00
_cell.angle_gamma   90.00
#
_symmetry.space_group_name_H-M   'P 1'
#
loop_
_entity.id
_entity.type
_entity.pdbx_description
1 polymer ?
#
loop_
_entity_poly.entity_id
_entity_poly.type
_entity_poly.pdbx_seq_one_letter_code
_entity_poly.pdbx_strand_id
1 'polypeptide(L)'
;MRKSGILMHISSLPNDYGIGKMGKEAYEFVDFLVKAKQSCWQILPVSPTSYGDSPYQSFSIHAGNPYFIDFEQLEEDGYLKAEDYKDVKWGEVKDKVDYGTIYENI
;
A
#
# COMPACT_ATOMS: atom_id res chain seq x y z
N MET A 1 -3.53 -28.25 13.98
CA MET A 1 -4.40 -27.44 13.11
C MET A 1 -3.64 -27.12 11.83
N ARG A 2 -4.23 -27.30 10.64
CA ARG A 2 -3.60 -26.98 9.33
C ARG A 2 -4.06 -25.59 8.88
N LYS A 3 -3.15 -24.78 8.33
CA LYS A 3 -3.41 -23.42 7.81
C LYS A 3 -2.71 -23.25 6.46
N SER A 4 -3.27 -22.38 5.61
CA SER A 4 -2.67 -21.91 4.36
C SER A 4 -2.83 -20.39 4.24
N GLY A 5 -2.05 -19.77 3.37
CA GLY A 5 -2.07 -18.33 3.17
C GLY A 5 -1.33 -17.88 1.93
N ILE A 6 -1.37 -16.57 1.67
CA ILE A 6 -0.69 -15.91 0.56
C ILE A 6 0.33 -14.91 1.12
N LEU A 7 1.50 -14.85 0.50
CA LEU A 7 2.48 -13.79 0.67
C LEU A 7 2.25 -12.72 -0.40
N MET A 8 1.88 -11.52 0.01
CA MET A 8 1.72 -10.37 -0.88
C MET A 8 1.91 -9.09 -0.07
N HIS A 9 2.83 -8.21 -0.48
CA HIS A 9 3.04 -6.96 0.26
C HIS A 9 1.95 -5.93 -0.03
N ILE A 10 1.74 -4.99 0.90
CA ILE A 10 0.75 -3.91 0.75
C ILE A 10 1.04 -3.08 -0.50
N SER A 11 2.31 -2.79 -0.78
CA SER A 11 2.73 -2.03 -1.98
C SER A 11 2.33 -2.68 -3.31
N SER A 12 1.99 -3.97 -3.31
CA SER A 12 1.59 -4.73 -4.50
C SER A 12 0.07 -4.78 -4.71
N LEU A 13 -0.72 -4.21 -3.80
CA LEU A 13 -2.16 -4.09 -4.01
C LEU A 13 -2.43 -3.16 -5.22
N PRO A 14 -3.34 -3.56 -6.13
CA PRO A 14 -3.58 -2.81 -7.36
C PRO A 14 -4.43 -1.57 -7.09
N ASN A 15 -3.95 -0.37 -7.38
CA ASN A 15 -4.74 0.86 -7.27
C ASN A 15 -4.34 1.91 -8.33
N ASP A 16 -5.01 3.06 -8.30
CA ASP A 16 -4.75 4.19 -9.21
C ASP A 16 -3.72 5.20 -8.66
N TYR A 17 -3.12 4.92 -7.49
CA TYR A 17 -2.27 5.85 -6.72
C TYR A 17 -0.78 5.45 -6.71
N GLY A 18 -0.36 4.62 -7.67
CA GLY A 18 1.04 4.24 -7.94
C GLY A 18 1.67 3.23 -6.97
N ILE A 19 1.15 3.12 -5.76
CA ILE A 19 1.56 2.13 -4.75
C ILE A 19 0.36 1.67 -3.94
N GLY A 20 0.27 0.36 -3.68
CA GLY A 20 -0.82 -0.20 -2.90
C GLY A 20 -0.96 0.43 -1.50
N LYS A 21 -2.20 0.61 -1.05
CA LYS A 21 -2.57 1.34 0.19
C LYS A 21 -3.43 0.47 1.10
N MET A 22 -3.52 0.84 2.38
CA MET A 22 -4.40 0.21 3.37
C MET A 22 -5.82 0.77 3.27
N GLY A 23 -6.40 0.72 2.08
CA GLY A 23 -7.75 1.19 1.77
C GLY A 23 -8.66 0.08 1.26
N LYS A 24 -9.59 0.46 0.38
CA LYS A 24 -10.57 -0.45 -0.26
C LYS A 24 -9.96 -1.73 -0.81
N GLU A 25 -8.85 -1.64 -1.53
CA GLU A 25 -8.18 -2.78 -2.17
C GLU A 25 -7.67 -3.81 -1.14
N ALA A 26 -7.24 -3.35 0.03
CA ALA A 26 -6.80 -4.22 1.11
C ALA A 26 -7.98 -5.04 1.68
N TYR A 27 -9.14 -4.41 1.85
CA TYR A 27 -10.37 -5.10 2.25
C TYR A 27 -10.83 -6.10 1.18
N GLU A 28 -10.82 -5.71 -0.10
CA GLU A 28 -11.15 -6.60 -1.21
C GLU A 28 -10.21 -7.80 -1.29
N PHE A 29 -8.91 -7.61 -0.99
CA PHE A 29 -7.96 -8.71 -0.92
C PHE A 29 -8.24 -9.65 0.25
N VAL A 30 -8.61 -9.13 1.43
CA VAL A 30 -9.05 -9.96 2.56
C VAL A 30 -10.31 -10.76 2.21
N ASP A 31 -11.30 -10.13 1.55
CA ASP A 31 -12.49 -10.83 1.06
C ASP A 31 -12.14 -11.95 0.07
N PHE A 32 -11.17 -11.71 -0.80
CA PHE A 32 -10.63 -12.73 -1.69
C PHE A 32 -10.00 -13.90 -0.91
N LEU A 33 -9.18 -13.62 0.11
CA LEU A 33 -8.58 -14.65 0.97
C LEU A 33 -9.65 -15.50 1.66
N VAL A 34 -10.70 -14.87 2.21
CA VAL A 34 -11.84 -15.55 2.84
C VAL A 34 -12.55 -16.46 1.84
N LYS A 35 -12.88 -15.95 0.64
CA LYS A 35 -13.51 -16.74 -0.45
C LYS A 35 -12.63 -17.91 -0.89
N ALA A 36 -11.31 -17.71 -0.93
CA ALA A 36 -10.32 -18.73 -1.26
C ALA A 36 -9.98 -19.67 -0.08
N LYS A 37 -10.65 -19.53 1.08
CA LYS A 37 -10.42 -20.29 2.31
C LYS A 37 -8.97 -20.20 2.83
N GLN A 38 -8.28 -19.11 2.51
CA GLN A 38 -6.97 -18.81 3.07
C GLN A 38 -7.13 -18.26 4.48
N SER A 39 -6.22 -18.66 5.36
CA SER A 39 -6.29 -18.36 6.80
C SER A 39 -5.20 -17.40 7.28
N CYS A 40 -4.24 -17.08 6.41
CA CYS A 40 -3.13 -16.19 6.69
C CYS A 40 -2.86 -15.26 5.49
N TRP A 41 -2.55 -14.00 5.78
CA TRP A 41 -1.91 -13.08 4.86
C TRP A 41 -0.54 -12.73 5.42
N GLN A 42 0.52 -13.09 4.70
CA GLN A 42 1.87 -12.71 5.06
C GLN A 42 2.28 -11.45 4.28
N ILE A 43 2.86 -10.49 4.99
CA ILE A 43 3.41 -9.24 4.43
C ILE A 43 4.88 -9.10 4.81
N LEU A 44 5.60 -8.26 4.07
CA LEU A 44 6.93 -7.75 4.42
C LEU A 44 6.81 -6.66 5.52
N PRO A 45 7.92 -6.15 6.09
CA PRO A 45 7.85 -5.06 7.06
C PRO A 45 7.18 -3.81 6.49
N VAL A 46 6.35 -3.16 7.31
CA VAL A 46 5.58 -1.96 6.94
C VAL A 46 6.22 -0.66 7.40
N SER A 47 7.49 -0.73 7.81
CA SER A 47 8.25 0.43 8.24
C SER A 47 8.62 1.34 7.07
N PRO A 48 8.88 2.64 7.32
CA PRO A 48 9.36 3.56 6.29
C PRO A 48 10.58 2.97 5.57
N THR A 49 10.58 3.04 4.25
CA THR A 49 11.73 2.63 3.46
C THR A 49 12.78 3.73 3.45
N SER A 50 14.05 3.34 3.39
CA SER A 50 15.19 4.24 3.19
C SER A 50 15.79 3.97 1.79
N TYR A 51 17.11 4.16 1.65
CA TYR A 51 17.83 3.95 0.40
C TYR A 51 17.48 2.60 -0.27
N GLY A 52 17.08 2.66 -1.54
CA GLY A 52 16.74 1.49 -2.35
C GLY A 52 15.34 0.91 -2.10
N ASP A 53 14.47 1.63 -1.39
CA ASP A 53 13.05 1.31 -1.21
C ASP A 53 12.78 -0.08 -0.60
N SER A 54 13.78 -0.59 0.13
CA SER A 54 13.71 -1.90 0.75
C SER A 54 12.93 -1.82 2.06
N PRO A 55 11.88 -2.64 2.26
CA PRO A 55 11.16 -2.69 3.53
C PRO A 55 12.04 -3.22 4.69
N TYR A 56 13.22 -3.77 4.39
CA TYR A 56 14.19 -4.23 5.38
C TYR A 56 15.25 -3.18 5.73
N GLN A 57 15.23 -2.02 5.08
CA GLN A 57 16.15 -0.92 5.34
C GLN A 57 15.37 0.31 5.77
N SER A 58 15.00 0.31 7.06
CA SER A 58 14.27 1.41 7.68
C SER A 58 15.14 2.12 8.72
N PHE A 59 14.90 3.42 8.90
CA PHE A 59 15.44 4.20 10.02
C PHE A 59 14.62 4.03 11.31
N SER A 60 13.45 3.39 11.24
CA SER A 60 12.57 3.13 12.40
C SER A 60 11.95 1.74 12.33
N ILE A 61 12.07 0.96 13.39
CA ILE A 61 11.41 -0.36 13.51
C ILE A 61 9.98 -0.27 14.06
N HIS A 62 9.53 0.93 14.46
CA HIS A 62 8.23 1.14 15.11
C HIS A 62 7.24 1.95 14.26
N ALA A 63 7.74 2.82 13.38
CA ALA A 63 6.89 3.65 12.53
C ALA A 63 6.27 2.82 11.39
N GLY A 64 5.11 3.26 10.92
CA GLY A 64 4.52 2.81 9.66
C GLY A 64 4.97 3.69 8.49
N ASN A 65 5.03 3.11 7.29
CA ASN A 65 5.36 3.84 6.07
C ASN A 65 4.14 4.68 5.62
N PRO A 66 4.27 6.01 5.51
CA PRO A 66 3.16 6.89 5.12
C PRO A 66 2.61 6.61 3.72
N TYR A 67 3.38 5.97 2.84
CA TYR A 67 2.93 5.66 1.48
C TYR A 67 1.67 4.78 1.45
N PHE A 68 1.46 3.98 2.49
CA PHE A 68 0.35 3.04 2.59
C PHE A 68 -0.93 3.67 3.16
N ILE A 69 -0.93 4.97 3.47
CA ILE A 69 -2.12 5.69 3.90
C ILE A 69 -3.11 5.80 2.74
N ASP A 70 -4.38 5.51 3.02
CA ASP A 70 -5.48 5.62 2.07
C ASP A 70 -5.89 7.08 1.89
N PHE A 71 -5.83 7.57 0.65
CA PHE A 71 -6.20 8.94 0.31
C PHE A 71 -7.71 9.14 0.27
N GLU A 72 -8.47 8.12 -0.14
CA GLU A 72 -9.94 8.22 -0.20
C GLU A 72 -10.51 8.36 1.21
N GLN A 73 -10.00 7.60 2.18
CA GLN A 73 -10.38 7.77 3.58
C GLN A 73 -10.06 9.17 4.12
N LEU A 74 -8.89 9.74 3.77
CA LEU A 74 -8.54 11.11 4.17
C LEU A 74 -9.42 12.16 3.50
N GLU A 75 -9.87 11.94 2.26
CA GLU A 75 -10.85 12.78 1.57
C GLU A 75 -12.20 12.73 2.28
N GLU A 76 -12.69 11.52 2.59
CA GLU A 76 -13.95 11.31 3.32
C GLU A 76 -13.94 11.96 4.70
N ASP A 77 -12.81 11.90 5.41
CA ASP A 77 -12.62 12.51 6.72
C ASP A 77 -12.44 14.04 6.66
N GLY A 78 -12.29 14.62 5.46
CA GLY A 78 -12.11 16.05 5.24
C GLY A 78 -10.68 16.58 5.48
N TYR A 79 -9.70 15.68 5.55
CA TYR A 79 -8.28 16.05 5.70
C TYR A 79 -7.58 16.30 4.36
N LEU A 80 -8.13 15.79 3.26
CA LEU A 80 -7.59 15.91 1.91
C LEU A 80 -8.70 16.33 0.95
N LYS A 81 -8.35 17.02 -0.14
CA LYS A 81 -9.27 17.27 -1.25
C LYS A 81 -8.96 16.34 -2.41
N ALA A 82 -9.98 16.03 -3.20
CA ALA A 82 -9.85 15.28 -4.46
C ALA A 82 -8.66 15.73 -5.33
N GLU A 83 -8.55 17.05 -5.49
CA GLU A 83 -7.55 17.73 -6.33
C GLU A 83 -6.11 17.51 -5.84
N ASP A 84 -5.91 17.21 -4.55
CA ASP A 84 -4.58 17.04 -3.97
C ASP A 84 -3.89 15.75 -4.45
N TYR A 85 -4.65 14.76 -4.92
CA TYR A 85 -4.08 13.44 -5.27
C TYR A 85 -4.64 12.80 -6.55
N LYS A 86 -5.87 13.14 -6.99
CA LYS A 86 -6.49 12.52 -8.18
C LYS A 86 -5.88 13.01 -9.50
N ASP A 87 -5.35 14.23 -9.53
CA ASP A 87 -4.76 14.83 -10.73
C ASP A 87 -3.25 14.50 -10.88
N VAL A 88 -2.67 13.79 -9.91
CA VAL A 88 -1.26 13.39 -9.93
C VAL A 88 -1.07 12.18 -10.85
N LYS A 89 -0.04 12.24 -11.70
CA LYS A 89 0.38 11.09 -12.52
C LYS A 89 1.28 10.18 -11.68
N TRP A 90 0.70 9.13 -11.09
CA TRP A 90 1.37 8.20 -10.19
C TRP A 90 2.31 7.16 -10.85
N GLY A 91 3.17 7.61 -11.77
CA GLY A 91 4.14 6.80 -12.50
C GLY A 91 3.75 6.54 -13.95
N GLU A 92 4.63 5.86 -14.69
CA GLU A 92 4.43 5.59 -16.12
C GLU A 92 3.91 4.18 -16.42
N VAL A 93 4.22 3.22 -15.53
CA VAL A 93 3.96 1.80 -15.74
C VAL A 93 3.04 1.29 -14.63
N LYS A 94 1.86 0.78 -15.00
CA LYS A 94 0.82 0.39 -14.03
C LYS A 94 1.17 -0.81 -13.14
N ASP A 95 2.08 -1.69 -13.55
CA ASP A 95 2.42 -2.92 -12.83
C ASP A 95 3.72 -2.80 -12.00
N LYS A 96 4.26 -1.59 -11.86
CA LYS A 96 5.48 -1.32 -11.12
C LYS A 96 5.36 -0.04 -10.30
N VAL A 97 5.75 -0.12 -9.04
CA VAL A 97 5.86 1.07 -8.18
C VAL A 97 7.05 1.92 -8.63
N ASP A 98 6.78 3.20 -8.89
CA ASP A 98 7.79 4.24 -9.08
C ASP A 98 7.97 5.03 -7.77
N TYR A 99 8.87 4.54 -6.90
CA TYR A 99 9.12 5.16 -5.60
C TYR A 99 9.62 6.60 -5.67
N GLY A 100 10.23 7.02 -6.79
CA GLY A 100 10.63 8.43 -6.99
C GLY A 100 9.40 9.33 -7.10
N THR A 101 8.45 8.94 -7.95
CA THR A 101 7.16 9.65 -8.07
C THR A 101 6.39 9.65 -6.75
N ILE A 102 6.40 8.54 -6.00
CA ILE A 102 5.75 8.46 -4.67
C ILE A 102 6.39 9.46 -3.68
N TYR A 103 7.72 9.49 -3.58
CA TYR A 103 8.43 10.37 -2.64
C TYR A 103 8.21 11.87 -2.93
N GLU A 104 8.02 12.24 -4.19
CA GLU A 104 7.83 13.66 -4.58
C GLU A 104 6.41 14.18 -4.37
N ASN A 105 5.42 13.30 -4.21
CA ASN A 105 3.99 13.67 -4.22
C ASN A 105 3.23 13.27 -2.94
N ILE A 106 3.91 12.68 -1.94
CA ILE A 106 3.34 12.36 -0.62
C ILE A 106 4.05 13.18 0.46
#